data_AF-A0A1I2YLY0-F1
#
_entry.id   AF-A0A1I2YLY0-F1
#
_cell.length_a   1.000
_cell.length_b   1.000
_cell.length_c   1.000
_cell.angle_alpha   90.00
_cell.angle_beta   90.00
_cell.angle_gamma   90.00
#
_symmetry.space_group_name_H-M   'P 1'
#
loop_
_entity.id
_entity.type
_entity.pdbx_description
1 polymer ?
#
loop_
_entity_poly.entity_id
_entity_poly.type
_entity_poly.pdbx_seq_one_letter_code
_entity_poly.pdbx_strand_id
1 'polypeptide(L)'
;MKNRRPPQLWRKLARQLGMSAYHFHRVFRQVTGLTPRQYAAAQREKKVRHQLGRGSTVTAAIFDAGYSSSSRFYERSNNVLGMLPSCYRAGGIDTKIRFAVGECSLGSILVAQSQRGICAILLGGDPDKLVHELQDSFPHAVLSGGDSNFEELVATVVGFIEAPSIGLSLPLDIRGTAFQQRVWQALRAIPPGKTKSYTDIAKHMGAPGSARAVAGVCAANKLAVAIPCHRVVRKDGDLGGYRWGVERKRTLLETESNAVPGGGGVSGLNTLTESTFPKISLHRGIVTQVGALDWGGIAEELDAQGCAVIEKLLVPRECEALTTLYPEEGVFRSRVVMARHGFGRGEYKYFSYPLPGIIADLRASIYFQLAPIANRWNEAMGIQVHFAAEHGDFIRRCHEAGQLRPTPLLLQYEPGDYNCLHQDLYGEHVFPIQLTILLSEPGRDFTGGEFVLTEQRPRMQSRAEVVPLRQGDAVVFAVHQRPVQGTRGVYKVNLRHGVSRLRSGRRHTAGIIFHDAT
;
A
#
# COMPACT_ATOMS: atom_id res chain seq x y z
N MET A 1 -2.37 -38.57 -10.50
CA MET A 1 -2.09 -38.84 -9.06
C MET A 1 -2.84 -37.82 -8.21
N LYS A 2 -3.61 -38.29 -7.20
CA LYS A 2 -4.71 -37.57 -6.54
C LYS A 2 -4.30 -36.29 -5.78
N ASN A 3 -5.08 -35.22 -6.02
CA ASN A 3 -5.24 -34.01 -5.20
C ASN A 3 -5.30 -34.34 -3.69
N ARG A 4 -4.27 -34.00 -2.93
CA ARG A 4 -4.32 -34.02 -1.46
C ARG A 4 -3.94 -32.65 -0.91
N ARG A 5 -4.78 -32.14 -0.01
CA ARG A 5 -4.62 -30.84 0.67
C ARG A 5 -3.22 -30.76 1.32
N PRO A 6 -2.52 -29.59 1.29
CA PRO A 6 -1.17 -29.43 1.81
C PRO A 6 -0.92 -29.87 3.28
N PRO A 7 -1.90 -29.89 4.22
CA PRO A 7 -1.68 -30.42 5.57
C PRO A 7 -1.37 -31.94 5.63
N GLN A 8 -1.74 -32.71 4.60
CA GLN A 8 -1.61 -34.18 4.63
C GLN A 8 -0.22 -34.69 4.22
N LEU A 9 0.55 -33.92 3.44
CA LEU A 9 1.86 -34.34 2.93
C LEU A 9 2.92 -34.37 4.04
N TRP A 10 2.97 -33.33 4.87
CA TRP A 10 3.98 -33.19 5.94
C TRP A 10 3.77 -34.16 7.09
N ARG A 11 2.51 -34.46 7.43
CA ARG A 11 2.18 -35.53 8.39
C ARG A 11 2.59 -36.91 7.89
N LYS A 12 2.68 -37.11 6.58
CA LYS A 12 3.14 -38.37 5.98
C LYS A 12 4.67 -38.47 6.04
N LEU A 13 5.38 -37.40 5.68
CA LEU A 13 6.85 -37.31 5.77
C LEU A 13 7.36 -37.43 7.21
N ALA A 14 6.73 -36.72 8.16
CA ALA A 14 7.07 -36.82 9.58
C ALA A 14 6.97 -38.27 10.09
N ARG A 15 5.89 -38.97 9.73
CA ARG A 15 5.67 -40.37 10.09
C ARG A 15 6.65 -41.33 9.44
N GLN A 16 7.08 -41.09 8.20
CA GLN A 16 8.12 -41.90 7.54
C GLN A 16 9.49 -41.74 8.20
N LEU A 17 9.74 -40.61 8.86
CA LEU A 17 10.97 -40.33 9.60
C LEU A 17 10.87 -40.71 11.08
N GLY A 18 9.77 -41.37 11.51
CA GLY A 18 9.56 -41.72 12.92
C GLY A 18 9.33 -40.51 13.84
N MET A 19 9.01 -39.33 13.29
CA MET A 19 8.89 -38.08 14.04
C MET A 19 7.44 -37.64 14.20
N SER A 20 7.15 -36.97 15.32
CA SER A 20 5.90 -36.22 15.46
C SER A 20 5.86 -35.03 14.50
N ALA A 21 4.67 -34.61 14.07
CA ALA A 21 4.52 -33.48 13.14
C ALA A 21 5.11 -32.17 13.69
N TYR A 22 5.02 -31.97 15.01
CA TYR A 22 5.58 -30.81 15.70
C TYR A 22 7.12 -30.86 15.72
N HIS A 23 7.70 -32.01 16.05
CA HIS A 23 9.16 -32.20 16.04
C HIS A 23 9.73 -32.02 14.63
N PHE A 24 9.08 -32.61 13.62
CA PHE A 24 9.43 -32.42 12.21
C PHE A 24 9.40 -30.94 11.81
N HIS A 25 8.35 -30.19 12.17
CA HIS A 25 8.27 -28.76 11.88
C HIS A 25 9.43 -27.96 12.49
N ARG A 26 9.80 -28.28 13.74
CA ARG A 26 10.90 -27.60 14.45
C ARG A 26 12.25 -27.89 13.79
N VAL A 27 12.55 -29.16 13.53
CA VAL A 27 13.80 -29.58 12.86
C VAL A 27 13.86 -29.02 11.44
N PHE A 28 12.76 -29.09 10.68
CA PHE A 28 12.69 -28.57 9.33
C PHE A 28 12.95 -27.05 9.28
N ARG A 29 12.40 -26.29 10.24
CA ARG A 29 12.65 -24.85 10.37
C ARG A 29 14.08 -24.55 10.80
N GLN A 30 14.67 -25.37 11.67
CA GLN A 30 16.05 -25.21 12.12
C GLN A 30 17.06 -25.44 10.97
N VAL A 31 16.78 -26.40 10.08
CA VAL A 31 17.64 -26.73 8.94
C VAL A 31 17.42 -25.80 7.76
N THR A 32 16.17 -25.50 7.41
CA THR A 32 15.84 -24.75 6.18
C THR A 32 15.58 -23.26 6.40
N GLY A 33 15.46 -22.82 7.66
CA GLY A 33 15.02 -21.47 8.02
C GLY A 33 13.54 -21.18 7.73
N LEU A 34 12.79 -22.13 7.15
CA LEU A 34 11.41 -21.96 6.71
C LEU A 34 10.50 -23.02 7.32
N THR A 35 9.22 -22.71 7.48
CA THR A 35 8.24 -23.77 7.78
C THR A 35 8.02 -24.66 6.55
N PRO A 36 7.62 -25.93 6.71
CA PRO A 36 7.31 -26.82 5.57
C PRO A 36 6.32 -26.21 4.56
N ARG A 37 5.34 -25.43 5.05
CA ARG A 37 4.37 -24.72 4.19
C ARG A 37 5.00 -23.60 3.37
N GLN A 38 5.90 -22.81 3.97
CA GLN A 38 6.65 -21.75 3.29
C GLN A 38 7.66 -22.33 2.29
N TYR A 39 8.37 -23.40 2.66
CA TYR A 39 9.28 -24.11 1.78
C TYR A 39 8.56 -24.67 0.55
N ALA A 40 7.39 -25.28 0.76
CA ALA A 40 6.56 -25.78 -0.33
C ALA A 40 6.04 -24.66 -1.24
N ALA A 41 5.72 -23.49 -0.69
CA ALA A 41 5.39 -22.33 -1.50
C ALA A 41 6.60 -21.90 -2.35
N ALA A 42 7.77 -21.72 -1.75
CA ALA A 42 9.00 -21.33 -2.43
C ALA A 42 9.42 -22.32 -3.54
N GLN A 43 9.25 -23.64 -3.33
CA GLN A 43 9.53 -24.64 -4.36
C GLN A 43 8.53 -24.58 -5.53
N ARG A 44 7.25 -24.34 -5.26
CA ARG A 44 6.25 -24.12 -6.32
C ARG A 44 6.59 -22.87 -7.13
N GLU A 45 6.97 -21.78 -6.47
CA GLU A 45 7.38 -20.53 -7.11
C GLU A 45 8.63 -20.73 -7.99
N LYS A 46 9.65 -21.46 -7.50
CA LYS A 46 10.83 -21.83 -8.27
C LYS A 46 10.47 -22.66 -9.51
N LYS A 47 9.54 -23.62 -9.36
CA LYS A 47 9.08 -24.47 -10.46
C LYS A 47 8.31 -23.68 -11.52
N VAL A 48 7.46 -22.72 -11.13
CA VAL A 48 6.78 -21.80 -12.07
C VAL A 48 7.80 -20.99 -12.87
N ARG A 49 8.77 -20.35 -12.20
CA ARG A 49 9.81 -19.55 -12.88
C ARG A 49 10.59 -20.39 -13.89
N HIS A 50 10.99 -21.60 -13.51
CA HIS A 50 11.70 -22.51 -14.39
C HIS A 50 10.86 -22.93 -15.61
N GLN A 51 9.58 -23.24 -15.42
CA GLN A 51 8.68 -23.66 -16.50
C GLN A 51 8.33 -22.52 -17.46
N LEU A 52 8.07 -21.32 -16.94
CA LEU A 52 7.81 -20.14 -17.76
C LEU A 52 9.04 -19.74 -18.60
N GLY A 53 10.25 -19.90 -18.05
CA GLY A 53 11.50 -19.66 -18.78
C GLY A 53 11.79 -20.66 -19.91
N ARG A 54 11.10 -21.82 -19.94
CA ARG A 54 11.22 -22.82 -21.02
C ARG A 54 10.14 -22.69 -22.10
N GLY A 55 9.32 -21.64 -22.05
CA GLY A 55 8.32 -21.36 -23.07
C GLY A 55 6.96 -22.05 -22.88
N SER A 56 6.72 -22.74 -21.76
CA SER A 56 5.43 -23.34 -21.42
C SER A 56 4.31 -22.29 -21.35
N THR A 57 3.07 -22.66 -21.69
CA THR A 57 1.92 -21.75 -21.52
C THR A 57 1.72 -21.43 -20.04
N VAL A 58 1.25 -20.21 -19.74
CA VAL A 58 1.06 -19.74 -18.35
C VAL A 58 0.17 -20.71 -17.56
N THR A 59 -0.92 -21.16 -18.18
CA THR A 59 -1.85 -22.13 -17.58
C THR A 59 -1.17 -23.45 -17.25
N ALA A 60 -0.38 -24.02 -18.17
CA ALA A 60 0.34 -25.27 -17.93
C ALA A 60 1.39 -25.13 -16.82
N ALA A 61 2.18 -24.05 -16.84
CA ALA A 61 3.19 -23.78 -15.82
C ALA A 61 2.59 -23.64 -14.40
N ILE A 62 1.37 -23.10 -14.29
CA ILE A 62 0.63 -22.97 -13.03
C ILE A 62 0.19 -24.33 -12.49
N PHE A 63 -0.46 -25.14 -13.32
CA PHE A 63 -0.95 -26.45 -12.89
C PHE A 63 0.19 -27.45 -12.61
N ASP A 64 1.24 -27.45 -13.42
CA ASP A 64 2.42 -28.30 -13.22
C ASP A 64 3.23 -27.91 -11.99
N ALA A 65 3.19 -26.63 -11.61
CA ALA A 65 3.72 -26.16 -10.34
C ALA A 65 2.83 -26.51 -9.13
N GLY A 66 1.70 -27.19 -9.33
CA GLY A 66 0.85 -27.69 -8.25
C GLY A 66 -0.10 -26.65 -7.66
N TYR A 67 -0.46 -25.61 -8.42
CA TYR A 67 -1.56 -24.71 -8.07
C TYR A 67 -2.91 -25.35 -8.44
N SER A 68 -3.90 -25.23 -7.55
CA SER A 68 -5.22 -25.85 -7.74
C SER A 68 -6.19 -24.99 -8.57
N SER A 69 -5.80 -23.77 -8.91
CA SER A 69 -6.62 -22.79 -9.64
C SER A 69 -5.71 -21.68 -10.18
N SER A 70 -6.00 -21.21 -11.39
CA SER A 70 -5.38 -20.05 -12.01
C SER A 70 -5.63 -18.76 -11.21
N SER A 71 -6.84 -18.54 -10.69
CA SER A 71 -7.22 -17.34 -9.92
C SER A 71 -6.34 -17.14 -8.68
N ARG A 72 -6.10 -18.19 -7.89
CA ARG A 72 -5.21 -18.13 -6.70
C ARG A 72 -3.74 -17.91 -7.04
N PHE A 73 -3.33 -18.25 -8.27
CA PHE A 73 -2.00 -17.95 -8.75
C PHE A 73 -1.90 -16.49 -9.19
N TYR A 74 -2.88 -15.97 -9.94
CA TYR A 74 -2.90 -14.56 -10.38
C TYR A 74 -3.03 -13.56 -9.21
N GLU A 75 -3.77 -13.91 -8.16
CA GLU A 75 -3.81 -13.15 -6.89
C GLU A 75 -2.43 -13.00 -6.22
N ARG A 76 -1.48 -13.90 -6.53
CA ARG A 76 -0.14 -13.94 -5.93
C ARG A 76 0.98 -13.71 -6.95
N SER A 77 0.69 -13.70 -8.24
CA SER A 77 1.70 -13.79 -9.30
C SER A 77 2.59 -12.55 -9.35
N ASN A 78 2.07 -11.37 -9.01
CA ASN A 78 2.88 -10.15 -8.95
C ASN A 78 3.94 -10.20 -7.83
N ASN A 79 3.62 -10.82 -6.69
CA ASN A 79 4.58 -11.01 -5.60
C ASN A 79 5.58 -12.15 -5.90
N VAL A 80 5.17 -13.15 -6.70
CA VAL A 80 5.98 -14.33 -7.03
C VAL A 80 6.90 -14.11 -8.24
N LEU A 81 6.49 -13.36 -9.25
CA LEU A 81 7.27 -13.14 -10.48
C LEU A 81 7.80 -11.72 -10.62
N GLY A 82 7.30 -10.76 -9.84
CA GLY A 82 7.66 -9.34 -9.97
C GLY A 82 7.14 -8.66 -11.25
N MET A 83 6.37 -9.38 -12.06
CA MET A 83 5.71 -8.92 -13.29
C MET A 83 4.60 -9.91 -13.68
N LEU A 84 3.79 -9.55 -14.67
CA LEU A 84 2.77 -10.46 -15.22
C LEU A 84 3.43 -11.72 -15.82
N PRO A 85 2.87 -12.93 -15.63
CA PRO A 85 3.44 -14.18 -16.13
C PRO A 85 3.68 -14.22 -17.65
N SER A 86 2.85 -13.49 -18.42
CA SER A 86 3.00 -13.30 -19.86
C SER A 86 4.25 -12.47 -20.21
N CYS A 87 4.53 -11.41 -19.46
CA CYS A 87 5.73 -10.56 -19.63
C CYS A 87 7.01 -11.31 -19.24
N TYR A 88 6.94 -12.16 -18.21
CA TYR A 88 8.06 -13.02 -17.80
C TYR A 88 8.42 -14.05 -18.87
N ARG A 89 7.41 -14.64 -19.52
CA ARG A 89 7.58 -15.58 -20.64
C ARG A 89 8.18 -14.90 -21.88
N ALA A 90 7.84 -13.63 -22.11
CA ALA A 90 8.36 -12.83 -23.21
C ALA A 90 9.78 -12.25 -22.96
N GLY A 91 10.51 -12.71 -21.94
CA GLY A 91 11.89 -12.26 -21.70
C GLY A 91 12.02 -10.85 -21.13
N GLY A 92 10.94 -10.25 -20.60
CA GLY A 92 10.98 -8.89 -20.06
C GLY A 92 11.02 -7.79 -21.13
N ILE A 93 10.56 -8.07 -22.34
CA ILE A 93 10.44 -7.10 -23.44
C ILE A 93 9.59 -5.88 -22.99
N ASP A 94 10.17 -4.69 -23.20
CA ASP A 94 9.58 -3.34 -23.12
C ASP A 94 9.22 -2.76 -21.74
N THR A 95 10.14 -2.83 -20.76
CA THR A 95 10.04 -1.93 -19.59
C THR A 95 10.59 -0.56 -19.95
N LYS A 96 9.72 0.45 -20.10
CA LYS A 96 10.14 1.86 -20.16
C LYS A 96 10.69 2.27 -18.79
N ILE A 97 11.93 2.77 -18.75
CA ILE A 97 12.57 3.30 -17.54
C ILE A 97 12.89 4.77 -17.81
N ARG A 98 12.34 5.65 -16.98
CA ARG A 98 12.71 7.06 -16.97
C ARG A 98 13.93 7.23 -16.09
N PHE A 99 14.89 8.02 -16.52
CA PHE A 99 16.03 8.37 -15.69
C PHE A 99 16.45 9.82 -15.91
N ALA A 100 17.13 10.35 -14.91
CA ALA A 100 17.74 11.66 -14.96
C ALA A 100 18.99 11.62 -14.10
N VAL A 101 19.90 12.50 -14.45
CA VAL A 101 21.15 12.71 -13.74
C VAL A 101 21.11 14.12 -13.17
N GLY A 102 21.54 14.25 -11.91
CA GLY A 102 21.67 15.52 -11.22
C GLY A 102 22.92 15.54 -10.35
N GLU A 103 23.03 16.55 -9.50
CA GLU A 103 24.12 16.71 -8.53
C GLU A 103 23.56 16.76 -7.10
N CYS A 104 24.34 16.25 -6.15
CA CYS A 104 24.07 16.33 -4.71
C CYS A 104 25.39 16.49 -3.94
N SER A 105 25.35 16.68 -2.63
CA SER A 105 26.54 16.81 -1.77
C SER A 105 27.49 15.61 -1.80
N LEU A 106 27.02 14.46 -2.29
CA LEU A 106 27.81 13.24 -2.47
C LEU A 106 28.36 13.07 -3.91
N GLY A 107 28.22 14.09 -4.76
CA GLY A 107 28.58 14.08 -6.18
C GLY A 107 27.39 13.79 -7.11
N SER A 108 27.67 13.35 -8.33
CA SER A 108 26.65 13.06 -9.32
C SER A 108 25.72 11.94 -8.84
N ILE A 109 24.42 12.14 -9.09
CA ILE A 109 23.35 11.21 -8.73
C ILE A 109 22.55 10.85 -9.97
N LEU A 110 22.25 9.56 -10.13
CA LEU A 110 21.29 9.08 -11.12
C LEU A 110 20.10 8.45 -10.43
N VAL A 111 18.90 8.91 -10.80
CA VAL A 111 17.63 8.36 -10.33
C VAL A 111 16.92 7.75 -11.52
N ALA A 112 16.48 6.50 -11.37
CA ALA A 112 15.72 5.80 -12.40
C ALA A 112 14.43 5.21 -11.84
N GLN A 113 13.36 5.34 -12.60
CA GLN A 113 12.01 4.90 -12.25
C GLN A 113 11.45 3.98 -13.32
N SER A 114 10.94 2.83 -12.88
CA SER A 114 10.09 1.95 -13.68
C SER A 114 8.61 2.28 -13.43
N GLN A 115 7.71 1.63 -14.15
CA GLN A 115 6.26 1.75 -13.89
C GLN A 115 5.83 1.38 -12.46
N ARG A 116 6.69 0.72 -11.68
CA ARG A 116 6.41 0.27 -10.30
C ARG A 116 6.95 1.22 -9.23
N GLY A 117 7.87 2.12 -9.59
CA GLY A 117 8.57 2.99 -8.64
C GLY A 117 10.05 3.16 -8.97
N ILE A 118 10.79 3.80 -8.07
CA ILE A 118 12.23 4.01 -8.20
C ILE A 118 12.93 2.66 -8.21
N CYS A 119 13.59 2.33 -9.31
CA CYS A 119 14.30 1.07 -9.51
C CYS A 119 15.83 1.25 -9.36
N ALA A 120 16.35 2.46 -9.44
CA ALA A 120 17.75 2.77 -9.13
C ALA A 120 17.93 4.19 -8.55
N ILE A 121 18.83 4.30 -7.57
CA ILE A 121 19.43 5.55 -7.08
C ILE A 121 20.92 5.24 -6.98
N LEU A 122 21.72 5.82 -7.87
CA LEU A 122 23.15 5.59 -7.99
C LEU A 122 23.92 6.88 -7.68
N LEU A 123 25.07 6.75 -7.03
CA LEU A 123 25.94 7.88 -6.66
C LEU A 123 27.34 7.69 -7.25
N GLY A 124 27.93 8.74 -7.79
CA GLY A 124 29.24 8.67 -8.45
C GLY A 124 29.93 10.02 -8.52
N GLY A 125 31.11 10.06 -9.15
CA GLY A 125 31.77 11.31 -9.52
C GLY A 125 31.80 11.54 -11.03
N ASP A 126 31.13 10.68 -11.78
CA ASP A 126 31.16 10.64 -13.23
C ASP A 126 29.75 10.22 -13.72
N PRO A 127 28.97 11.17 -14.28
CA PRO A 127 27.59 10.93 -14.66
C PRO A 127 27.46 9.87 -15.78
N ASP A 128 28.41 9.81 -16.72
CA ASP A 128 28.37 8.87 -17.83
C ASP A 128 28.53 7.43 -17.35
N LYS A 129 29.37 7.21 -16.32
CA LYS A 129 29.49 5.89 -15.68
C LYS A 129 28.19 5.45 -14.99
N LEU A 130 27.43 6.38 -14.41
CA LEU A 130 26.15 6.04 -13.80
C LEU A 130 25.12 5.61 -14.85
N VAL A 131 25.09 6.28 -16.00
CA VAL A 131 24.19 5.93 -17.11
C VAL A 131 24.56 4.56 -17.69
N HIS A 132 25.86 4.27 -17.89
CA HIS A 132 26.30 2.93 -18.31
C HIS A 132 25.92 1.85 -17.28
N GLU A 133 26.08 2.11 -15.97
CA GLU A 133 25.68 1.17 -14.92
C GLU A 133 24.15 0.92 -14.91
N LEU A 134 23.35 1.94 -15.24
CA LEU A 134 21.90 1.79 -15.42
C LEU A 134 21.59 0.91 -16.65
N GLN A 135 22.26 1.13 -17.78
CA GLN A 135 22.11 0.32 -19.00
C GLN A 135 22.46 -1.15 -18.75
N ASP A 136 23.61 -1.42 -18.11
CA ASP A 136 24.03 -2.79 -17.74
C ASP A 136 23.04 -3.45 -16.77
N SER A 137 22.42 -2.64 -15.90
CA SER A 137 21.40 -3.11 -14.96
C SER A 137 20.07 -3.46 -15.63
N PHE A 138 19.79 -2.88 -16.80
CA PHE A 138 18.53 -3.01 -17.53
C PHE A 138 18.77 -3.08 -19.07
N PRO A 139 19.44 -4.13 -19.57
CA PRO A 139 19.96 -4.19 -20.95
C PRO A 139 18.89 -4.26 -22.05
N HIS A 140 17.63 -4.50 -21.68
CA HIS A 140 16.49 -4.59 -22.59
C HIS A 140 15.40 -3.55 -22.28
N ALA A 141 15.69 -2.56 -21.43
CA ALA A 141 14.76 -1.48 -21.12
C ALA A 141 14.86 -0.36 -22.16
N VAL A 142 13.72 0.26 -22.48
CA VAL A 142 13.71 1.51 -23.22
C VAL A 142 13.99 2.63 -22.22
N LEU A 143 15.21 3.17 -22.24
CA LEU A 143 15.60 4.28 -21.40
C LEU A 143 15.15 5.60 -22.05
N SER A 144 14.41 6.40 -21.30
CA SER A 144 13.97 7.74 -21.72
C SER A 144 14.40 8.77 -20.68
N GLY A 145 14.76 9.97 -21.13
CA GLY A 145 14.98 11.11 -20.24
C GLY A 145 13.73 11.48 -19.43
N GLY A 146 13.93 12.20 -18.34
CA GLY A 146 12.86 12.75 -17.50
C GLY A 146 11.99 13.78 -18.22
N ASP A 147 10.71 13.85 -17.84
CA ASP A 147 9.85 15.02 -18.03
C ASP A 147 9.93 15.93 -16.79
N SER A 148 9.35 17.13 -16.83
CA SER A 148 9.37 18.08 -15.70
C SER A 148 8.84 17.48 -14.38
N ASN A 149 7.83 16.60 -14.46
CA ASN A 149 7.33 15.86 -13.29
C ASN A 149 8.35 14.85 -12.73
N PHE A 150 9.17 14.26 -13.60
CA PHE A 150 10.25 13.36 -13.19
C PHE A 150 11.42 14.15 -12.57
N GLU A 151 11.68 15.38 -13.02
CA GLU A 151 12.67 16.27 -12.40
C GLU A 151 12.30 16.64 -10.96
N GLU A 152 11.02 16.90 -10.67
CA GLU A 152 10.54 17.12 -9.29
C GLU A 152 10.74 15.89 -8.39
N LEU A 153 10.53 14.69 -8.94
CA LEU A 153 10.82 13.43 -8.25
C LEU A 153 12.32 13.31 -7.97
N VAL A 154 13.17 13.64 -8.95
CA VAL A 154 14.63 13.63 -8.79
C VAL A 154 15.05 14.63 -7.70
N ALA A 155 14.49 15.84 -7.70
CA ALA A 155 14.72 16.85 -6.66
C ALA A 155 14.32 16.35 -5.26
N THR A 156 13.21 15.61 -5.14
CA THR A 156 12.79 14.97 -3.89
C THR A 156 13.80 13.93 -3.42
N VAL A 157 14.32 13.12 -4.34
CA VAL A 157 15.36 12.11 -4.04
C VAL A 157 16.68 12.78 -3.64
N VAL A 158 17.06 13.87 -4.30
CA VAL A 158 18.23 14.69 -3.95
C VAL A 158 18.05 15.26 -2.54
N GLY A 159 16.92 15.92 -2.25
CA GLY A 159 16.62 16.46 -0.93
C GLY A 159 16.65 15.39 0.17
N PHE A 160 16.17 14.18 -0.11
CA PHE A 160 16.29 13.04 0.80
C PHE A 160 17.75 12.60 1.02
N ILE A 161 18.62 12.68 0.01
CA ILE A 161 20.04 12.36 0.16
C ILE A 161 20.77 13.43 0.99
N GLU A 162 20.39 14.70 0.84
CA GLU A 162 20.90 15.79 1.68
C GLU A 162 20.45 15.65 3.14
N ALA A 163 19.21 15.19 3.37
CA ALA A 163 18.64 14.99 4.69
C ALA A 163 18.06 13.58 4.89
N PRO A 164 18.91 12.54 5.05
CA PRO A 164 18.46 11.14 5.16
C PRO A 164 17.57 10.84 6.37
N SER A 165 17.58 11.73 7.38
CA SER A 165 16.75 11.64 8.58
C SER A 165 15.26 11.88 8.32
N ILE A 166 14.91 12.60 7.24
CA ILE A 166 13.52 12.89 6.84
C ILE A 166 12.83 11.62 6.30
N GLY A 167 13.60 10.70 5.72
CA GLY A 167 13.07 9.49 5.08
C GLY A 167 12.57 9.74 3.65
N LEU A 168 12.51 8.68 2.84
CA LEU A 168 12.02 8.74 1.46
C LEU A 168 10.63 8.08 1.35
N SER A 169 9.62 8.88 1.03
CA SER A 169 8.22 8.46 0.89
C SER A 169 7.82 8.14 -0.55
N LEU A 170 8.76 7.62 -1.36
CA LEU A 170 8.52 7.23 -2.76
C LEU A 170 8.46 5.71 -2.93
N PRO A 171 7.63 5.17 -3.86
CA PRO A 171 7.56 3.74 -4.11
C PRO A 171 8.89 3.23 -4.67
N LEU A 172 9.43 2.17 -4.06
CA LEU A 172 10.67 1.53 -4.50
C LEU A 172 10.35 0.23 -5.26
N ASP A 173 10.83 0.10 -6.49
CA ASP A 173 10.78 -1.13 -7.29
C ASP A 173 11.95 -2.04 -6.90
N ILE A 174 11.83 -2.67 -5.74
CA ILE A 174 12.88 -3.53 -5.16
C ILE A 174 12.88 -4.90 -5.86
N ARG A 175 13.89 -5.14 -6.71
CA ARG A 175 14.06 -6.39 -7.46
C ARG A 175 15.17 -7.25 -6.86
N GLY A 176 14.83 -8.45 -6.38
CA GLY A 176 15.82 -9.38 -5.83
C GLY A 176 15.21 -10.69 -5.36
N THR A 177 16.08 -11.63 -4.96
CA THR A 177 15.69 -12.89 -4.33
C THR A 177 14.96 -12.65 -3.00
N ALA A 178 14.19 -13.63 -2.52
CA ALA A 178 13.52 -13.54 -1.21
C ALA A 178 14.52 -13.28 -0.07
N PHE A 179 15.76 -13.79 -0.18
CA PHE A 179 16.82 -13.49 0.78
C PHE A 179 17.25 -12.02 0.71
N GLN A 180 17.48 -11.48 -0.49
CA GLN A 180 17.82 -10.06 -0.68
C GLN A 180 16.74 -9.12 -0.17
N GLN A 181 15.47 -9.39 -0.48
CA GLN A 181 14.34 -8.59 -0.01
C GLN A 181 14.25 -8.55 1.51
N ARG A 182 14.46 -9.68 2.20
CA ARG A 182 14.48 -9.73 3.67
C ARG A 182 15.64 -8.94 4.26
N VAL A 183 16.82 -9.00 3.66
CA VAL A 183 17.97 -8.18 4.09
C VAL A 183 17.61 -6.71 3.92
N TRP A 184 17.12 -6.29 2.75
CA TRP A 184 16.77 -4.89 2.49
C TRP A 184 15.66 -4.38 3.42
N GLN A 185 14.68 -5.21 3.78
CA GLN A 185 13.70 -4.88 4.82
C GLN A 185 14.36 -4.66 6.18
N ALA A 186 15.29 -5.54 6.58
CA ALA A 186 16.03 -5.39 7.83
C ALA A 186 16.93 -4.13 7.83
N LEU A 187 17.51 -3.75 6.68
CA LEU A 187 18.27 -2.51 6.53
C LEU A 187 17.37 -1.28 6.75
N ARG A 188 16.19 -1.26 6.13
CA ARG A 188 15.24 -0.13 6.25
C ARG A 188 14.70 0.06 7.67
N ALA A 189 14.74 -0.97 8.50
CA ALA A 189 14.36 -0.89 9.91
C ALA A 189 15.43 -0.25 10.81
N ILE A 190 16.65 -0.01 10.30
CA ILE A 190 17.70 0.69 11.07
C ILE A 190 17.38 2.19 11.06
N PRO A 191 17.09 2.83 12.20
CA PRO A 191 16.75 4.25 12.22
C PRO A 191 17.98 5.13 11.86
N PRO A 192 17.76 6.36 11.36
CA PRO A 192 18.84 7.32 11.12
C PRO A 192 19.69 7.53 12.38
N GLY A 193 21.01 7.66 12.19
CA GLY A 193 21.96 7.90 13.28
C GLY A 193 22.24 6.66 14.15
N LYS A 194 21.69 5.48 13.79
CA LYS A 194 22.04 4.20 14.40
C LYS A 194 22.71 3.29 13.38
N THR A 195 23.64 2.48 13.86
CA THR A 195 24.33 1.47 13.05
C THR A 195 24.09 0.06 13.59
N LYS A 196 24.24 -0.93 12.72
CA LYS A 196 24.18 -2.36 13.05
C LYS A 196 25.34 -3.10 12.39
N SER A 197 25.79 -4.21 12.96
CA SER A 197 26.77 -5.06 12.28
C SER A 197 26.13 -6.03 11.29
N TYR A 198 26.90 -6.51 10.30
CA TYR A 198 26.44 -7.57 9.38
C TYR A 198 25.92 -8.81 10.13
N THR A 199 26.56 -9.14 11.26
CA THR A 199 26.15 -10.25 12.13
C THR A 199 24.84 -9.97 12.85
N ASP A 200 24.58 -8.73 13.24
CA ASP A 200 23.31 -8.35 13.89
C ASP A 200 22.14 -8.47 12.92
N ILE A 201 22.33 -8.02 11.67
CA ILE A 201 21.33 -8.19 10.62
C ILE A 201 21.08 -9.68 10.34
N ALA A 202 22.15 -10.48 10.23
CA ALA A 202 22.04 -11.93 10.02
C ALA A 202 21.28 -12.62 11.18
N LYS A 203 21.56 -12.25 12.43
CA LYS A 203 20.85 -12.73 13.62
C LYS A 203 19.38 -12.32 13.62
N HIS A 204 19.08 -11.06 13.33
CA HIS A 204 17.71 -10.53 13.29
C HIS A 204 16.84 -11.25 12.25
N MET A 205 17.44 -11.69 11.13
CA MET A 205 16.77 -12.51 10.13
C MET A 205 16.67 -14.00 10.49
N GLY A 206 17.13 -14.43 11.66
CA GLY A 206 17.14 -15.84 12.07
C GLY A 206 18.15 -16.70 11.30
N ALA A 207 19.19 -16.09 10.73
CA ALA A 207 20.24 -16.75 9.95
C ALA A 207 21.65 -16.30 10.41
N PRO A 208 22.05 -16.58 11.66
CA PRO A 208 23.24 -15.99 12.30
C PRO A 208 24.57 -16.29 11.58
N GLY A 209 24.66 -17.37 10.80
CA GLY A 209 25.85 -17.71 9.99
C GLY A 209 25.95 -16.98 8.65
N SER A 210 24.99 -16.13 8.28
CA SER A 210 24.89 -15.54 6.94
C SER A 210 25.50 -14.15 6.79
N ALA A 211 26.37 -13.71 7.71
CA ALA A 211 26.97 -12.36 7.69
C ALA A 211 27.66 -12.01 6.36
N ARG A 212 28.41 -12.95 5.76
CA ARG A 212 29.07 -12.76 4.45
C ARG A 212 28.06 -12.61 3.31
N ALA A 213 26.94 -13.35 3.38
CA ALA A 213 25.87 -13.23 2.39
C ALA A 213 25.13 -11.89 2.53
N VAL A 214 24.90 -11.41 3.76
CA VAL A 214 24.34 -10.07 4.01
C VAL A 214 25.25 -8.99 3.43
N ALA A 215 26.57 -9.09 3.62
CA ALA A 215 27.53 -8.15 3.03
C ALA A 215 27.45 -8.12 1.49
N GLY A 216 27.32 -9.29 0.84
CA GLY A 216 27.07 -9.37 -0.60
C GLY A 216 25.77 -8.70 -1.04
N VAL A 217 24.69 -8.81 -0.25
CA VAL A 217 23.43 -8.11 -0.52
C VAL A 217 23.53 -6.60 -0.36
N CYS A 218 24.26 -6.12 0.66
CA CYS A 218 24.54 -4.69 0.83
C CYS A 218 25.34 -4.12 -0.37
N ALA A 219 26.32 -4.88 -0.88
CA ALA A 219 27.10 -4.49 -2.06
C ALA A 219 26.28 -4.50 -3.37
N ALA A 220 25.26 -5.35 -3.44
CA ALA A 220 24.34 -5.43 -4.58
C ALA A 220 23.18 -4.41 -4.54
N ASN A 221 23.14 -3.53 -3.54
CA ASN A 221 22.10 -2.50 -3.43
C ASN A 221 22.17 -1.52 -4.61
N LYS A 222 21.04 -1.26 -5.26
CA LYS A 222 20.90 -0.28 -6.35
C LYS A 222 20.12 0.96 -5.96
N LEU A 223 19.69 1.06 -4.71
CA LEU A 223 18.87 2.15 -4.17
C LEU A 223 19.66 2.82 -3.03
N ALA A 224 20.66 3.63 -3.40
CA ALA A 224 21.49 4.36 -2.45
C ALA A 224 20.63 5.16 -1.47
N VAL A 225 21.01 5.12 -0.19
CA VAL A 225 20.36 5.80 0.96
C VAL A 225 18.92 5.32 1.26
N ALA A 226 18.07 5.14 0.24
CA ALA A 226 16.69 4.65 0.36
C ALA A 226 16.61 3.21 0.90
N ILE A 227 17.57 2.37 0.51
CA ILE A 227 17.94 1.17 1.27
C ILE A 227 19.23 1.53 2.02
N PRO A 228 19.18 1.77 3.35
CA PRO A 228 20.27 2.41 4.07
C PRO A 228 21.39 1.42 4.43
N CYS A 229 22.05 0.86 3.41
CA CYS A 229 23.17 -0.06 3.62
C CYS A 229 24.43 0.62 4.19
N HIS A 230 24.50 1.96 4.16
CA HIS A 230 25.54 2.74 4.83
C HIS A 230 25.45 2.65 6.36
N ARG A 231 24.28 2.33 6.92
CA ARG A 231 24.08 2.11 8.37
C ARG A 231 24.63 0.76 8.87
N VAL A 232 25.14 -0.09 7.98
CA VAL A 232 25.73 -1.39 8.36
C VAL A 232 27.24 -1.32 8.37
N VAL A 233 27.84 -1.55 9.53
CA VAL A 233 29.30 -1.49 9.75
C VAL A 233 29.86 -2.85 10.16
N ARG A 234 31.18 -3.00 10.23
CA ARG A 234 31.78 -4.20 10.80
C ARG A 234 31.70 -4.16 12.33
N LYS A 235 31.88 -5.32 12.98
CA LYS A 235 31.74 -5.46 14.44
C LYS A 235 32.85 -4.73 15.21
N ASP A 236 34.01 -4.54 14.59
CA ASP A 236 35.19 -3.83 15.10
C ASP A 236 35.09 -2.31 14.94
N GLY A 237 33.99 -1.79 14.39
CA GLY A 237 33.79 -0.36 14.15
C GLY A 237 34.35 0.14 12.82
N ASP A 238 35.03 -0.71 12.03
CA ASP A 238 35.40 -0.37 10.67
C ASP A 238 34.14 -0.17 9.81
N LEU A 239 34.15 0.89 8.99
CA LEU A 239 33.05 1.18 8.07
C LEU A 239 32.87 0.04 7.07
N GLY A 240 33.95 -0.67 6.71
CA GLY A 240 33.92 -1.73 5.71
C GLY A 240 33.50 -1.22 4.33
N GLY A 241 33.15 -2.14 3.43
CA GLY A 241 32.79 -1.79 2.05
C GLY A 241 31.48 -1.00 1.92
N TYR A 242 31.45 -0.10 0.94
CA TYR A 242 30.25 0.57 0.46
C TYR A 242 30.28 0.62 -1.07
N ARG A 243 29.16 0.28 -1.72
CA ARG A 243 29.09 0.21 -3.19
C ARG A 243 29.56 1.51 -3.84
N TRP A 244 29.20 2.65 -3.25
CA TRP A 244 29.51 3.97 -3.78
C TRP A 244 30.71 4.63 -3.09
N GLY A 245 31.57 3.86 -2.41
CA GLY A 245 32.82 4.34 -1.80
C GLY A 245 32.72 4.68 -0.31
N VAL A 246 33.79 4.40 0.44
CA VAL A 246 33.81 4.50 1.91
C VAL A 246 33.65 5.95 2.39
N GLU A 247 34.18 6.93 1.65
CA GLU A 247 34.04 8.35 1.98
C GLU A 247 32.57 8.80 2.04
N ARG A 248 31.76 8.47 1.02
CA ARG A 248 30.31 8.78 1.01
C ARG A 248 29.57 8.15 2.19
N LYS A 249 29.96 6.93 2.56
CA LYS A 249 29.40 6.22 3.72
C LYS A 249 29.72 6.95 5.03
N ARG A 250 30.95 7.46 5.17
CA ARG A 250 31.36 8.26 6.33
C ARG A 250 30.52 9.54 6.42
N THR A 251 30.45 10.31 5.33
CA THR A 251 29.66 11.54 5.27
C THR A 251 28.19 11.32 5.64
N LEU A 252 27.55 10.28 5.09
CA LEU A 252 26.16 9.95 5.41
C LEU A 252 25.93 9.63 6.91
N LEU A 253 26.86 8.90 7.53
CA LEU A 253 26.77 8.58 8.95
C LEU A 253 26.98 9.82 9.83
N GLU A 254 27.88 10.72 9.44
CA GLU A 254 28.12 11.99 10.13
C GLU A 254 26.89 12.91 10.03
N THR A 255 26.33 13.09 8.84
CA THR A 255 25.10 13.87 8.62
C THR A 255 23.94 13.34 9.45
N GLU A 256 23.77 12.02 9.52
CA GLU A 256 22.72 11.41 10.34
C GLU A 256 22.98 11.50 11.85
N SER A 257 24.24 11.57 12.28
CA SER A 257 24.61 11.69 13.70
C SER A 257 24.46 13.12 14.23
N ASN A 258 24.65 14.12 13.35
CA ASN A 258 24.53 15.54 13.68
C ASN A 258 23.08 16.06 13.65
N ALA A 259 22.12 15.26 13.16
CA ALA A 259 20.70 15.58 13.21
C ALA A 259 20.14 15.31 14.63
N VAL A 260 20.09 16.34 15.48
CA VAL A 260 19.57 16.27 16.86
C VAL A 260 18.07 15.88 16.88
N PRO A 261 17.62 14.97 17.78
CA PRO A 261 16.21 14.66 17.96
C PRO A 261 15.53 15.71 18.87
N GLY A 262 14.86 16.70 18.27
CA GLY A 262 13.79 17.51 18.88
C GLY A 262 14.17 18.50 20.00
N GLY A 263 13.99 19.81 19.71
CA GLY A 263 13.89 20.87 20.73
C GLY A 263 15.00 21.92 20.68
N GLY A 264 14.78 23.02 19.95
CA GLY A 264 15.64 24.19 19.96
C GLY A 264 15.13 25.23 18.96
N GLY A 265 14.62 26.35 19.46
CA GLY A 265 14.13 27.44 18.63
C GLY A 265 15.24 28.01 17.75
N VAL A 266 14.90 28.29 16.49
CA VAL A 266 15.70 29.15 15.63
C VAL A 266 14.88 30.41 15.40
N SER A 267 15.11 31.39 16.26
CA SER A 267 14.92 32.79 15.95
C SER A 267 15.90 33.15 14.83
N GLY A 268 15.39 33.57 13.68
CA GLY A 268 16.20 34.22 12.63
C GLY A 268 16.27 33.48 11.30
N LEU A 269 15.12 33.25 10.66
CA LEU A 269 15.02 33.31 9.19
C LEU A 269 13.56 33.66 8.81
N ASN A 270 13.11 34.83 9.26
CA ASN A 270 12.18 35.60 8.45
C ASN A 270 13.00 36.11 7.27
N THR A 271 12.72 35.62 6.07
CA THR A 271 12.22 36.39 4.92
C THR A 271 12.36 35.46 3.72
N LEU A 272 11.23 34.90 3.25
CA LEU A 272 10.81 34.83 1.85
C LEU A 272 9.64 33.83 1.74
N THR A 273 8.48 34.39 1.41
CA THR A 273 7.24 33.78 0.90
C THR A 273 6.34 33.03 1.89
N GLU A 274 5.55 33.82 2.63
CA GLU A 274 4.15 33.49 2.90
C GLU A 274 3.36 33.46 1.57
N SER A 275 3.01 32.26 1.09
CA SER A 275 1.87 31.93 0.20
C SER A 275 2.03 30.43 -0.13
N THR A 276 1.10 29.50 0.06
CA THR A 276 -0.34 29.54 -0.17
C THR A 276 -0.96 28.34 0.55
N PHE A 277 -1.46 28.51 1.77
CA PHE A 277 -2.50 27.63 2.32
C PHE A 277 -3.39 28.48 3.22
N PRO A 278 -4.68 28.67 2.89
CA PRO A 278 -5.55 29.47 3.72
C PRO A 278 -5.76 28.75 5.05
N LYS A 279 -5.17 29.31 6.13
CA LYS A 279 -5.53 29.00 7.52
C LYS A 279 -6.97 29.49 7.77
N ILE A 280 -7.96 28.72 7.35
CA ILE A 280 -9.34 28.92 7.81
C ILE A 280 -9.56 28.01 9.02
N SER A 281 -9.97 28.61 10.14
CA SER A 281 -10.40 27.93 11.37
C SER A 281 -11.73 27.18 11.18
N LEU A 282 -11.78 26.16 10.32
CA LEU A 282 -12.96 25.32 10.05
C LEU A 282 -13.02 24.02 10.90
N HIS A 283 -11.91 23.58 11.47
CA HIS A 283 -11.77 22.21 12.02
C HIS A 283 -12.59 21.88 13.28
N ARG A 284 -12.92 22.87 14.13
CA ARG A 284 -13.66 22.60 15.39
C ARG A 284 -15.16 22.32 15.18
N GLY A 285 -15.73 22.71 14.04
CA GLY A 285 -17.16 22.58 13.76
C GLY A 285 -17.59 21.16 13.42
N ILE A 286 -16.77 20.43 12.66
CA ILE A 286 -17.18 19.15 12.07
C ILE A 286 -17.39 18.04 13.10
N VAL A 287 -16.55 17.99 14.13
CA VAL A 287 -16.71 17.02 15.25
C VAL A 287 -18.01 17.27 16.00
N THR A 288 -18.35 18.55 16.22
CA THR A 288 -19.61 18.94 16.89
C THR A 288 -20.82 18.56 16.02
N GLN A 289 -20.75 18.82 14.72
CA GLN A 289 -21.81 18.45 13.77
C GLN A 289 -22.03 16.94 13.72
N VAL A 290 -20.95 16.15 13.63
CA VAL A 290 -21.00 14.68 13.66
C VAL A 290 -21.63 14.18 14.96
N GLY A 291 -21.33 14.81 16.10
CA GLY A 291 -21.93 14.47 17.39
C GLY A 291 -23.43 14.75 17.50
N ALA A 292 -23.97 15.67 16.67
CA ALA A 292 -25.37 16.06 16.68
C ALA A 292 -26.27 15.25 15.71
N LEU A 293 -25.69 14.34 14.92
CA LEU A 293 -26.44 13.49 13.99
C LEU A 293 -27.30 12.46 14.73
N ASP A 294 -28.42 12.07 14.12
CA ASP A 294 -29.25 10.95 14.59
C ASP A 294 -28.59 9.60 14.29
N TRP A 295 -27.63 9.22 15.13
CA TRP A 295 -26.95 7.93 15.05
C TRP A 295 -27.87 6.72 15.29
N GLY A 296 -29.00 6.92 15.98
CA GLY A 296 -30.02 5.89 16.14
C GLY A 296 -30.67 5.55 14.80
N GLY A 297 -31.21 6.56 14.12
CA GLY A 297 -31.80 6.40 12.78
C GLY A 297 -30.79 5.89 11.75
N ILE A 298 -29.57 6.42 11.74
CA ILE A 298 -28.49 5.93 10.84
C ILE A 298 -28.20 4.44 11.09
N ALA A 299 -28.15 4.01 12.36
CA ALA A 299 -27.90 2.62 12.70
C ALA A 299 -29.05 1.70 12.26
N GLU A 300 -30.30 2.13 12.45
CA GLU A 300 -31.48 1.38 12.01
C GLU A 300 -31.53 1.23 10.49
N GLU A 301 -31.20 2.30 9.75
CA GLU A 301 -31.19 2.25 8.29
C GLU A 301 -30.04 1.39 7.76
N LEU A 302 -28.85 1.47 8.37
CA LEU A 302 -27.74 0.56 8.11
C LEU A 302 -28.11 -0.90 8.36
N ASP A 303 -28.81 -1.19 9.46
CA ASP A 303 -29.30 -2.53 9.78
C ASP A 303 -30.34 -3.01 8.77
N ALA A 304 -31.21 -2.13 8.29
CA ALA A 304 -32.30 -2.50 7.38
C ALA A 304 -31.82 -2.68 5.94
N GLN A 305 -31.05 -1.71 5.42
CA GLN A 305 -30.70 -1.61 4.00
C GLN A 305 -29.22 -1.88 3.70
N GLY A 306 -28.34 -1.77 4.70
CA GLY A 306 -26.89 -1.86 4.50
C GLY A 306 -26.24 -0.55 4.05
N CYS A 307 -27.02 0.52 3.92
CA CYS A 307 -26.57 1.89 3.71
C CYS A 307 -27.51 2.87 4.40
N ALA A 308 -27.00 4.05 4.75
CA ALA A 308 -27.75 5.16 5.31
C ALA A 308 -27.22 6.49 4.75
N VAL A 309 -28.09 7.46 4.52
CA VAL A 309 -27.71 8.79 4.03
C VAL A 309 -27.57 9.77 5.20
N ILE A 310 -26.47 10.52 5.21
CA ILE A 310 -26.26 11.66 6.09
C ILE A 310 -26.33 12.91 5.22
N GLU A 311 -27.44 13.63 5.32
CA GLU A 311 -27.64 14.86 4.57
C GLU A 311 -26.75 15.98 5.09
N LYS A 312 -26.18 16.77 4.17
CA LYS A 312 -25.43 18.01 4.48
C LYS A 312 -24.30 17.80 5.51
N LEU A 313 -23.62 16.66 5.44
CA LEU A 313 -22.46 16.39 6.30
C LEU A 313 -21.34 17.42 6.09
N LEU A 314 -21.15 17.88 4.86
CA LEU A 314 -20.26 18.99 4.53
C LEU A 314 -21.04 20.16 3.95
N VAL A 315 -20.63 21.38 4.29
CA VAL A 315 -21.15 22.57 3.61
C VAL A 315 -20.43 22.77 2.26
N PRO A 316 -21.02 23.50 1.29
CA PRO A 316 -20.43 23.66 -0.05
C PRO A 316 -18.98 24.17 -0.06
N ARG A 317 -18.62 25.06 0.88
CA ARG A 317 -17.24 25.56 1.01
C ARG A 317 -16.24 24.48 1.40
N GLU A 318 -16.65 23.52 2.23
CA GLU A 318 -15.81 22.38 2.62
C GLU A 318 -15.70 21.37 1.47
N CYS A 319 -16.78 21.16 0.71
CA CYS A 319 -16.75 20.36 -0.51
C CYS A 319 -15.78 20.93 -1.55
N GLU A 320 -15.82 22.25 -1.74
CA GLU A 320 -14.90 22.96 -2.64
C GLU A 320 -13.46 22.82 -2.16
N ALA A 321 -13.19 23.06 -0.86
CA ALA A 321 -11.85 22.91 -0.28
C ALA A 321 -11.26 21.51 -0.50
N LEU A 322 -12.06 20.45 -0.36
CA LEU A 322 -11.61 19.08 -0.66
C LEU A 322 -11.42 18.84 -2.16
N THR A 323 -12.29 19.40 -3.00
CA THR A 323 -12.20 19.25 -4.47
C THR A 323 -10.96 19.95 -5.02
N THR A 324 -10.59 21.11 -4.48
CA THR A 324 -9.38 21.85 -4.88
C THR A 324 -8.08 21.13 -4.52
N LEU A 325 -8.13 20.13 -3.63
CA LEU A 325 -6.97 19.27 -3.37
C LEU A 325 -6.69 18.30 -4.52
N TYR A 326 -7.67 17.95 -5.34
CA TYR A 326 -7.50 16.95 -6.41
C TYR A 326 -6.29 17.18 -7.34
N PRO A 327 -6.02 18.40 -7.84
CA PRO A 327 -4.82 18.66 -8.65
C PRO A 327 -3.51 18.64 -7.85
N GLU A 328 -3.53 18.81 -6.53
CA GLU A 328 -2.35 18.89 -5.67
C GLU A 328 -1.71 17.51 -5.47
N GLU A 329 -0.74 17.13 -6.29
CA GLU A 329 -0.15 15.77 -6.21
C GLU A 329 0.56 15.51 -4.84
N GLY A 330 1.06 16.56 -4.18
CA GLY A 330 1.79 16.44 -2.90
C GLY A 330 0.98 15.94 -1.70
N VAL A 331 -0.35 16.05 -1.74
CA VAL A 331 -1.23 15.57 -0.64
C VAL A 331 -1.66 14.12 -0.81
N PHE A 332 -1.29 13.48 -1.93
CA PHE A 332 -1.64 12.11 -2.22
C PHE A 332 -0.39 11.23 -2.29
N ARG A 333 -0.51 10.02 -1.76
CA ARG A 333 0.58 9.02 -1.83
C ARG A 333 0.58 8.20 -3.12
N SER A 334 -0.56 8.17 -3.82
CA SER A 334 -0.75 7.30 -4.98
C SER A 334 -2.00 7.69 -5.75
N ARG A 335 -1.88 7.65 -7.07
CA ARG A 335 -2.95 7.84 -8.04
C ARG A 335 -3.26 6.52 -8.73
N VAL A 336 -4.54 6.19 -8.87
CA VAL A 336 -5.01 4.95 -9.50
C VAL A 336 -5.96 5.30 -10.65
N VAL A 337 -5.59 4.85 -11.85
CA VAL A 337 -6.42 4.94 -13.05
C VAL A 337 -7.19 3.63 -13.21
N MET A 338 -8.49 3.65 -12.95
CA MET A 338 -9.33 2.45 -12.78
C MET A 338 -9.32 1.54 -14.00
N ALA A 339 -9.27 2.12 -15.20
CA ALA A 339 -9.26 1.38 -16.47
C ALA A 339 -8.11 0.39 -16.58
N ARG A 340 -6.97 0.67 -15.94
CA ARG A 340 -5.78 -0.22 -15.95
C ARG A 340 -5.95 -1.46 -15.09
N HIS A 341 -6.95 -1.47 -14.21
CA HIS A 341 -7.16 -2.52 -13.21
C HIS A 341 -8.48 -3.28 -13.40
N GLY A 342 -9.29 -2.93 -14.41
CA GLY A 342 -10.61 -3.55 -14.62
C GLY A 342 -11.65 -3.15 -13.58
N PHE A 343 -11.40 -2.08 -12.81
CA PHE A 343 -12.31 -1.56 -11.77
C PHE A 343 -13.36 -0.59 -12.32
N GLY A 344 -13.34 -0.34 -13.62
CA GLY A 344 -14.21 0.60 -14.31
C GLY A 344 -13.41 1.63 -15.09
N ARG A 345 -13.92 2.84 -15.19
CA ARG A 345 -13.28 3.99 -15.84
C ARG A 345 -13.36 5.20 -14.91
N GLY A 346 -12.31 6.01 -14.87
CA GLY A 346 -12.14 7.09 -13.89
C GLY A 346 -10.87 6.96 -13.08
N GLU A 347 -10.72 7.86 -12.12
CA GLU A 347 -9.49 8.02 -11.35
C GLU A 347 -9.77 8.29 -9.88
N TYR A 348 -8.91 7.75 -9.01
CA TYR A 348 -8.88 8.12 -7.61
C TYR A 348 -7.46 8.24 -7.07
N LYS A 349 -7.29 9.08 -6.06
CA LYS A 349 -6.03 9.34 -5.39
C LYS A 349 -6.16 9.09 -3.90
N TYR A 350 -5.25 8.30 -3.32
CA TYR A 350 -5.21 8.08 -1.87
C TYR A 350 -4.39 9.17 -1.19
N PHE A 351 -4.91 9.75 -0.10
CA PHE A 351 -4.19 10.75 0.68
C PHE A 351 -2.91 10.18 1.31
N SER A 352 -1.89 11.01 1.49
CA SER A 352 -0.72 10.72 2.32
C SER A 352 -1.02 11.08 3.78
N TYR A 353 -0.20 10.56 4.71
CA TYR A 353 -0.15 11.14 6.05
C TYR A 353 0.79 12.36 6.04
N PRO A 354 0.53 13.41 6.85
CA PRO A 354 -0.70 13.62 7.63
C PRO A 354 -1.92 13.85 6.73
N LEU A 355 -3.09 13.36 7.16
CA LEU A 355 -4.34 13.58 6.40
C LEU A 355 -4.77 15.05 6.49
N PRO A 356 -5.45 15.60 5.46
CA PRO A 356 -6.11 16.90 5.57
C PRO A 356 -7.03 16.92 6.80
N GLY A 357 -7.05 18.04 7.54
CA GLY A 357 -7.72 18.08 8.85
C GLY A 357 -9.19 17.65 8.81
N ILE A 358 -9.98 18.11 7.83
CA ILE A 358 -11.38 17.70 7.63
C ILE A 358 -11.51 16.17 7.49
N ILE A 359 -10.61 15.54 6.73
CA ILE A 359 -10.60 14.09 6.52
C ILE A 359 -10.19 13.36 7.80
N ALA A 360 -9.20 13.86 8.54
CA ALA A 360 -8.77 13.28 9.80
C ALA A 360 -9.88 13.34 10.86
N ASP A 361 -10.53 14.50 11.01
CA ASP A 361 -11.59 14.75 11.99
C ASP A 361 -12.82 13.90 11.69
N LEU A 362 -13.27 13.84 10.44
CA LEU A 362 -14.36 12.96 10.00
C LEU A 362 -14.03 11.48 10.25
N ARG A 363 -12.82 11.06 9.87
CA ARG A 363 -12.40 9.66 10.01
C ARG A 363 -12.40 9.23 11.48
N ALA A 364 -11.94 10.06 12.40
CA ALA A 364 -11.94 9.75 13.82
C ALA A 364 -13.34 9.81 14.45
N SER A 365 -14.06 10.91 14.23
CA SER A 365 -15.36 11.17 14.88
C SER A 365 -16.47 10.23 14.40
N ILE A 366 -16.54 9.92 13.10
CA ILE A 366 -17.52 8.97 12.57
C ILE A 366 -17.16 7.54 12.96
N TYR A 367 -15.88 7.17 12.97
CA TYR A 367 -15.47 5.84 13.43
C TYR A 367 -15.97 5.54 14.85
N PHE A 368 -15.84 6.52 15.77
CA PHE A 368 -16.30 6.37 17.15
C PHE A 368 -17.78 5.96 17.23
N GLN A 369 -18.61 6.52 16.34
CA GLN A 369 -20.04 6.24 16.28
C GLN A 369 -20.37 4.92 15.56
N LEU A 370 -19.56 4.54 14.56
CA LEU A 370 -19.77 3.32 13.78
C LEU A 370 -19.21 2.06 14.45
N ALA A 371 -18.19 2.17 15.31
CA ALA A 371 -17.55 1.01 15.94
C ALA A 371 -18.53 0.15 16.77
N PRO A 372 -19.44 0.72 17.59
CA PRO A 372 -20.48 -0.05 18.26
C PRO A 372 -21.40 -0.82 17.31
N ILE A 373 -21.79 -0.22 16.18
CA ILE A 373 -22.64 -0.86 15.15
C ILE A 373 -21.89 -2.04 14.52
N ALA A 374 -20.63 -1.83 14.14
CA ALA A 374 -19.77 -2.87 13.56
C ALA A 374 -19.53 -4.04 14.53
N ASN A 375 -19.37 -3.75 15.82
CA ASN A 375 -19.21 -4.78 16.86
C ASN A 375 -20.49 -5.60 17.05
N ARG A 376 -21.66 -4.94 17.13
CA ARG A 376 -22.97 -5.61 17.17
C ARG A 376 -23.19 -6.49 15.94
N TRP A 377 -22.81 -6.03 14.76
CA TRP A 377 -22.86 -6.81 13.53
C TRP A 377 -21.97 -8.05 13.59
N ASN A 378 -20.73 -7.89 14.03
CA ASN A 378 -19.79 -9.01 14.17
C ASN A 378 -20.32 -10.05 15.16
N GLU A 379 -20.85 -9.63 16.30
CA GLU A 379 -21.46 -10.52 17.29
C GLU A 379 -22.63 -11.31 16.69
N ALA A 380 -23.60 -10.63 16.07
CA ALA A 380 -24.75 -11.27 15.43
C ALA A 380 -24.36 -12.27 14.32
N MET A 381 -23.23 -12.02 13.64
CA MET A 381 -22.68 -12.88 12.59
C MET A 381 -21.68 -13.93 13.08
N GLY A 382 -21.43 -14.02 14.40
CA GLY A 382 -20.47 -14.93 15.01
C GLY A 382 -19.01 -14.67 14.65
N ILE A 383 -18.65 -13.43 14.31
CA ILE A 383 -17.30 -13.00 13.93
C ILE A 383 -16.56 -12.56 15.20
N GLN A 384 -15.43 -13.19 15.49
CA GLN A 384 -14.63 -12.98 16.71
C GLN A 384 -13.78 -11.70 16.70
N VAL A 385 -14.06 -10.76 15.79
CA VAL A 385 -13.32 -9.50 15.67
C VAL A 385 -14.08 -8.42 16.41
N HIS A 386 -13.40 -7.76 17.35
CA HIS A 386 -13.91 -6.58 18.04
C HIS A 386 -13.06 -5.37 17.69
N PHE A 387 -13.71 -4.24 17.45
CA PHE A 387 -13.13 -2.95 17.11
C PHE A 387 -13.04 -2.06 18.37
N ALA A 388 -11.91 -1.39 18.56
CA ALA A 388 -11.71 -0.45 19.67
C ALA A 388 -12.64 0.76 19.52
N ALA A 389 -12.98 1.42 20.63
CA ALA A 389 -13.83 2.62 20.60
C ALA A 389 -13.12 3.80 19.92
N GLU A 390 -11.82 3.99 20.21
CA GLU A 390 -11.03 5.06 19.60
C GLU A 390 -10.44 4.63 18.26
N HIS A 391 -10.53 5.51 17.26
CA HIS A 391 -9.99 5.26 15.93
C HIS A 391 -8.46 5.06 15.95
N GLY A 392 -7.76 5.86 16.76
CA GLY A 392 -6.31 5.77 16.91
C GLY A 392 -5.82 4.40 17.37
N ASP A 393 -6.55 3.74 18.27
CA ASP A 393 -6.23 2.38 18.73
C ASP A 393 -6.38 1.36 17.61
N PHE A 394 -7.43 1.48 16.80
CA PHE A 394 -7.64 0.60 15.65
C PHE A 394 -6.59 0.82 14.55
N ILE A 395 -6.15 2.06 14.32
CA ILE A 395 -5.03 2.36 13.42
C ILE A 395 -3.72 1.78 13.96
N ARG A 396 -3.45 1.88 15.27
CA ARG A 396 -2.26 1.26 15.88
C ARG A 396 -2.24 -0.26 15.65
N ARG A 397 -3.39 -0.92 15.83
CA ARG A 397 -3.57 -2.33 15.51
C ARG A 397 -3.31 -2.64 14.03
N CYS A 398 -3.77 -1.79 13.11
CA CYS A 398 -3.43 -1.90 11.68
C CYS A 398 -1.90 -1.83 11.49
N HIS A 399 -1.24 -0.86 12.11
CA HIS A 399 0.20 -0.64 11.98
C HIS A 399 1.03 -1.80 12.53
N GLU A 400 0.61 -2.39 13.66
CA GLU A 400 1.21 -3.60 14.23
C GLU A 400 1.10 -4.81 13.29
N ALA A 401 0.03 -4.88 12.48
CA ALA A 401 -0.16 -5.88 11.44
C ALA A 401 0.54 -5.52 10.11
N GLY A 402 1.32 -4.43 10.06
CA GLY A 402 2.03 -3.96 8.88
C GLY A 402 1.16 -3.19 7.88
N GLN A 403 -0.07 -2.81 8.26
CA GLN A 403 -0.92 -1.91 7.48
C GLN A 403 -0.59 -0.45 7.77
N LEU A 404 0.41 0.13 7.09
CA LEU A 404 0.94 1.47 7.39
C LEU A 404 0.39 2.59 6.48
N ARG A 405 -0.48 2.23 5.53
CA ARG A 405 -0.86 3.09 4.42
C ARG A 405 -2.29 3.67 4.64
N PRO A 406 -2.49 5.00 4.80
CA PRO A 406 -3.83 5.63 4.93
C PRO A 406 -4.78 5.37 3.76
N THR A 407 -5.99 4.88 3.98
CA THR A 407 -6.95 4.54 2.91
C THR A 407 -7.97 5.61 2.50
N PRO A 408 -8.12 6.78 3.15
CA PRO A 408 -8.94 7.86 2.61
C PRO A 408 -8.48 8.28 1.21
N LEU A 409 -9.44 8.62 0.35
CA LEU A 409 -9.18 8.89 -1.06
C LEU A 409 -10.12 9.95 -1.63
N LEU A 410 -9.72 10.53 -2.76
CA LEU A 410 -10.51 11.47 -3.54
C LEU A 410 -10.67 10.91 -4.96
N LEU A 411 -11.91 10.84 -5.46
CA LEU A 411 -12.23 10.33 -6.80
C LEU A 411 -12.65 11.47 -7.72
N GLN A 412 -12.28 11.36 -8.99
CA GLN A 412 -12.82 12.17 -10.08
C GLN A 412 -13.33 11.26 -11.19
N TYR A 413 -14.54 11.56 -11.65
CA TYR A 413 -15.17 10.94 -12.80
C TYR A 413 -15.45 11.97 -13.87
N GLU A 414 -15.21 11.59 -15.13
CA GLU A 414 -15.51 12.34 -16.34
C GLU A 414 -16.58 11.59 -17.18
N PRO A 415 -17.14 12.19 -18.25
CA PRO A 415 -18.20 11.55 -19.01
C PRO A 415 -17.78 10.18 -19.56
N GLY A 416 -18.63 9.17 -19.33
CA GLY A 416 -18.36 7.77 -19.68
C GLY A 416 -17.66 6.96 -18.60
N ASP A 417 -17.16 7.61 -17.54
CA ASP A 417 -16.57 6.94 -16.40
C ASP A 417 -17.62 6.24 -15.53
N TYR A 418 -17.20 5.19 -14.80
CA TYR A 418 -18.03 4.39 -13.91
C TYR A 418 -17.16 3.56 -12.96
N ASN A 419 -17.72 3.15 -11.82
CA ASN A 419 -17.07 2.23 -10.90
C ASN A 419 -17.81 0.89 -10.84
N CYS A 420 -17.09 -0.19 -11.15
CA CYS A 420 -17.62 -1.54 -11.06
C CYS A 420 -18.07 -1.86 -9.63
N LEU A 421 -19.03 -2.78 -9.50
CA LEU A 421 -19.43 -3.28 -8.18
C LEU A 421 -18.28 -4.05 -7.52
N HIS A 422 -17.73 -3.50 -6.44
CA HIS A 422 -16.55 -4.00 -5.75
C HIS A 422 -16.75 -4.02 -4.22
N GLN A 423 -15.69 -4.43 -3.52
CA GLN A 423 -15.58 -4.44 -2.06
C GLN A 423 -14.18 -3.96 -1.70
N ASP A 424 -14.09 -3.04 -0.77
CA ASP A 424 -12.84 -2.40 -0.36
C ASP A 424 -12.22 -3.13 0.84
N LEU A 425 -11.70 -4.33 0.58
CA LEU A 425 -11.10 -5.22 1.57
C LEU A 425 -9.57 -5.15 1.50
N TYR A 426 -8.96 -4.32 2.34
CA TYR A 426 -7.51 -4.08 2.34
C TYR A 426 -6.83 -4.58 3.61
N GLY A 427 -5.83 -5.44 3.45
CA GLY A 427 -5.03 -5.94 4.57
C GLY A 427 -5.75 -7.00 5.44
N GLU A 428 -5.16 -7.28 6.59
CA GLU A 428 -5.66 -8.23 7.59
C GLU A 428 -6.81 -7.63 8.43
N HIS A 429 -6.68 -6.37 8.83
CA HIS A 429 -7.65 -5.65 9.64
C HIS A 429 -8.50 -4.76 8.77
N VAL A 430 -9.76 -5.14 8.60
CA VAL A 430 -10.75 -4.44 7.78
C VAL A 430 -11.91 -4.01 8.65
N PHE A 431 -12.25 -2.73 8.57
CA PHE A 431 -13.48 -2.19 9.16
C PHE A 431 -14.66 -2.40 8.19
N PRO A 432 -15.81 -2.96 8.63
CA PRO A 432 -16.85 -3.45 7.73
C PRO A 432 -17.76 -2.37 7.15
N ILE A 433 -17.62 -1.12 7.60
CA ILE A 433 -18.44 0.02 7.21
C ILE A 433 -17.55 1.12 6.62
N GLN A 434 -18.02 1.82 5.60
CA GLN A 434 -17.32 2.95 4.96
C GLN A 434 -18.24 4.14 4.78
N LEU A 435 -17.63 5.29 4.49
CA LEU A 435 -18.32 6.54 4.19
C LEU A 435 -17.86 7.06 2.84
N THR A 436 -18.79 7.53 2.02
CA THR A 436 -18.51 8.22 0.76
C THR A 436 -19.29 9.53 0.73
N ILE A 437 -18.61 10.65 0.47
CA ILE A 437 -19.18 12.00 0.48
C ILE A 437 -19.17 12.57 -0.93
N LEU A 438 -20.32 12.99 -1.44
CA LEU A 438 -20.41 13.61 -2.76
C LEU A 438 -19.99 15.09 -2.66
N LEU A 439 -19.03 15.51 -3.48
CA LEU A 439 -18.48 16.87 -3.42
C LEU A 439 -18.98 17.77 -4.56
N SER A 440 -19.59 17.21 -5.59
CA SER A 440 -20.17 17.91 -6.74
C SER A 440 -21.70 17.89 -6.68
N GLU A 441 -22.37 18.90 -7.23
CA GLU A 441 -23.83 18.99 -7.23
C GLU A 441 -24.43 18.33 -8.48
N PRO A 442 -25.28 17.28 -8.35
CA PRO A 442 -25.96 16.69 -9.49
C PRO A 442 -26.87 17.69 -10.20
N GLY A 443 -26.95 17.58 -11.53
CA GLY A 443 -27.75 18.48 -12.38
C GLY A 443 -27.06 19.81 -12.70
N ARG A 444 -26.16 20.30 -11.83
CA ARG A 444 -25.30 21.47 -12.09
C ARG A 444 -23.93 21.04 -12.63
N ASP A 445 -23.22 20.20 -11.87
CA ASP A 445 -21.82 19.86 -12.14
C ASP A 445 -21.69 18.57 -12.97
N PHE A 446 -22.67 17.67 -12.87
CA PHE A 446 -22.72 16.41 -13.63
C PHE A 446 -24.13 15.81 -13.76
N THR A 447 -24.29 14.82 -14.65
CA THR A 447 -25.49 13.96 -14.74
C THR A 447 -25.13 12.47 -14.79
N GLY A 448 -26.02 11.58 -14.33
CA GLY A 448 -25.70 10.16 -14.11
C GLY A 448 -24.77 9.97 -12.91
N GLY A 449 -24.02 8.86 -12.85
CA GLY A 449 -23.01 8.65 -11.81
C GLY A 449 -23.57 8.44 -10.40
N GLU A 450 -24.74 7.81 -10.30
CA GLU A 450 -25.37 7.49 -9.02
C GLU A 450 -24.54 6.49 -8.23
N PHE A 451 -24.52 6.62 -6.90
CA PHE A 451 -23.95 5.60 -6.02
C PHE A 451 -24.90 4.39 -5.98
N VAL A 452 -24.35 3.20 -6.21
CA VAL A 452 -25.15 1.98 -6.30
C VAL A 452 -24.60 0.93 -5.35
N LEU A 453 -25.48 0.29 -4.58
CA LEU A 453 -25.18 -0.94 -3.87
C LEU A 453 -25.93 -2.11 -4.50
N THR A 454 -25.36 -3.29 -4.38
CA THR A 454 -26.04 -4.54 -4.68
C THR A 454 -25.96 -5.47 -3.49
N GLU A 455 -27.11 -5.97 -3.07
CA GLU A 455 -27.23 -6.97 -2.03
C GLU A 455 -27.50 -8.34 -2.65
N GLN A 456 -26.56 -9.25 -2.46
CA GLN A 456 -26.68 -10.65 -2.87
C GLN A 456 -27.35 -11.45 -1.76
N ARG A 457 -28.59 -11.85 -2.03
CA ARG A 457 -29.44 -12.59 -1.09
C ARG A 457 -29.36 -14.09 -1.41
N PRO A 458 -29.04 -14.96 -0.44
CA PRO A 458 -28.92 -16.39 -0.69
C PRO A 458 -30.17 -16.97 -1.35
N ARG A 459 -30.00 -17.65 -2.50
CA ARG A 459 -31.08 -18.30 -3.27
C ARG A 459 -32.17 -17.35 -3.79
N MET A 460 -31.90 -16.04 -3.83
CA MET A 460 -32.78 -15.03 -4.41
C MET A 460 -32.02 -14.15 -5.41
N GLN A 461 -32.75 -13.39 -6.23
CA GLN A 461 -32.13 -12.39 -7.09
C GLN A 461 -31.52 -11.26 -6.27
N SER A 462 -30.39 -10.73 -6.74
CA SER A 462 -29.74 -9.58 -6.13
C SER A 462 -30.68 -8.37 -6.15
N ARG A 463 -30.67 -7.59 -5.07
CA ARG A 463 -31.37 -6.30 -4.99
C ARG A 463 -30.37 -5.19 -5.26
N ALA A 464 -30.68 -4.30 -6.20
CA ALA A 464 -29.91 -3.08 -6.39
C ALA A 464 -30.56 -1.96 -5.54
N GLU A 465 -29.71 -1.16 -4.92
CA GLU A 465 -30.09 0.05 -4.18
C GLU A 465 -29.35 1.23 -4.83
N VAL A 466 -30.09 2.26 -5.22
CA VAL A 466 -29.51 3.49 -5.80
C VAL A 466 -29.64 4.58 -4.77
N VAL A 467 -28.53 5.15 -4.33
CA VAL A 467 -28.49 6.16 -3.27
C VAL A 467 -28.30 7.53 -3.90
N PRO A 468 -29.37 8.33 -4.05
CA PRO A 468 -29.25 9.69 -4.54
C PRO A 468 -28.59 10.56 -3.47
N LEU A 469 -27.61 11.37 -3.87
CA LEU A 469 -26.88 12.28 -2.99
C LEU A 469 -26.85 13.67 -3.61
N ARG A 470 -26.91 14.72 -2.79
CA ARG A 470 -26.60 16.12 -3.14
C ARG A 470 -25.16 16.46 -2.75
N GLN A 471 -24.67 17.62 -3.20
CA GLN A 471 -23.37 18.12 -2.74
C GLN A 471 -23.36 18.23 -1.22
N GLY A 472 -22.36 17.62 -0.59
CA GLY A 472 -22.17 17.60 0.86
C GLY A 472 -22.87 16.45 1.58
N ASP A 473 -23.76 15.71 0.90
CA ASP A 473 -24.34 14.50 1.45
C ASP A 473 -23.32 13.37 1.48
N ALA A 474 -23.47 12.48 2.45
CA ALA A 474 -22.67 11.29 2.57
C ALA A 474 -23.53 10.03 2.64
N VAL A 475 -23.00 8.93 2.11
CA VAL A 475 -23.54 7.59 2.32
C VAL A 475 -22.60 6.81 3.22
N VAL A 476 -23.14 6.30 4.33
CA VAL A 476 -22.48 5.29 5.15
C VAL A 476 -22.98 3.93 4.69
N PHE A 477 -22.10 2.94 4.50
CA PHE A 477 -22.51 1.65 3.95
C PHE A 477 -21.63 0.47 4.35
N ALA A 478 -22.23 -0.73 4.32
CA ALA A 478 -21.54 -1.99 4.52
C ALA A 478 -20.67 -2.36 3.31
N VAL A 479 -19.39 -2.62 3.55
CA VAL A 479 -18.38 -2.87 2.50
C VAL A 479 -18.46 -4.29 1.95
N HIS A 480 -18.85 -5.25 2.78
CA HIS A 480 -18.82 -6.67 2.43
C HIS A 480 -20.04 -7.42 2.92
N GLN A 481 -20.31 -7.40 4.22
CA GLN A 481 -21.40 -8.18 4.81
C GLN A 481 -22.12 -7.37 5.87
N ARG A 482 -23.42 -7.63 5.99
CA ARG A 482 -24.26 -7.20 7.11
C ARG A 482 -25.10 -8.38 7.61
N PRO A 483 -25.49 -8.38 8.90
CA PRO A 483 -26.47 -9.33 9.42
C PRO A 483 -27.87 -9.00 8.89
N VAL A 484 -28.66 -10.02 8.61
CA VAL A 484 -30.09 -9.92 8.31
C VAL A 484 -30.86 -10.90 9.18
N GLN A 485 -31.93 -10.43 9.81
CA GLN A 485 -32.82 -11.28 10.59
C GLN A 485 -33.65 -12.17 9.66
N GLY A 486 -33.48 -13.49 9.79
CA GLY A 486 -34.32 -14.49 9.14
C GLY A 486 -35.23 -15.21 10.13
N THR A 487 -36.15 -16.02 9.62
CA THR A 487 -37.07 -16.84 10.45
C THR A 487 -36.35 -17.89 11.31
N ARG A 488 -35.11 -18.25 10.97
CA ARG A 488 -34.27 -19.23 11.70
C ARG A 488 -33.07 -18.58 12.39
N GLY A 489 -33.11 -17.27 12.60
CA GLY A 489 -32.02 -16.48 13.16
C GLY A 489 -31.28 -15.63 12.12
N VAL A 490 -30.18 -15.03 12.55
CA VAL A 490 -29.38 -14.10 11.74
C VAL A 490 -28.61 -14.86 10.65
N TYR A 491 -28.65 -14.35 9.43
CA TYR A 491 -27.80 -14.81 8.33
C TYR A 491 -27.07 -13.63 7.68
N LYS A 492 -26.06 -13.93 6.86
CA LYS A 492 -25.22 -12.91 6.20
C LYS A 492 -25.71 -12.67 4.78
N VAL A 493 -25.78 -11.41 4.38
CA VAL A 493 -25.91 -11.01 2.96
C VAL A 493 -24.63 -10.33 2.52
N ASN A 494 -24.25 -10.52 1.25
CA ASN A 494 -23.06 -9.86 0.70
C ASN A 494 -23.47 -8.57 0.00
N LEU A 495 -22.75 -7.49 0.26
CA LEU A 495 -22.91 -6.21 -0.39
C LEU A 495 -21.72 -5.92 -1.31
N ARG A 496 -22.00 -5.21 -2.39
CA ARG A 496 -20.98 -4.58 -3.24
C ARG A 496 -21.46 -3.19 -3.61
N HIS A 497 -20.54 -2.24 -3.67
CA HIS A 497 -20.84 -0.86 -4.06
C HIS A 497 -20.11 -0.47 -5.35
N GLY A 498 -20.62 0.56 -6.01
CA GLY A 498 -20.06 1.10 -7.24
C GLY A 498 -20.71 2.43 -7.59
N VAL A 499 -20.40 2.92 -8.78
CA VAL A 499 -20.92 4.18 -9.31
C VAL A 499 -21.36 3.92 -10.73
N SER A 500 -22.59 4.30 -11.04
CA SER A 500 -23.14 4.16 -12.40
C SER A 500 -22.35 5.01 -13.40
N ARG A 501 -22.66 4.88 -14.70
CA ARG A 501 -22.00 5.67 -15.74
C ARG A 501 -22.31 7.16 -15.58
N LEU A 502 -21.28 7.99 -15.54
CA LEU A 502 -21.40 9.43 -15.68
C LEU A 502 -21.77 9.79 -17.12
N ARG A 503 -22.80 10.62 -17.31
CA ARG A 503 -23.32 10.97 -18.64
C ARG A 503 -22.77 12.31 -19.13
N SER A 504 -22.61 13.28 -18.25
CA SER A 504 -22.03 14.59 -18.56
C SER A 504 -21.37 15.21 -17.33
N GLY A 505 -20.52 16.21 -17.55
CA GLY A 505 -19.88 16.99 -16.49
C GLY A 505 -18.77 16.24 -15.75
N ARG A 506 -18.47 16.69 -14.53
CA ARG A 506 -17.40 16.14 -13.69
C ARG A 506 -17.91 15.91 -12.28
N ARG A 507 -17.62 14.73 -11.73
CA ARG A 507 -18.09 14.31 -10.40
C ARG A 507 -16.90 14.01 -9.50
N HIS A 508 -16.82 14.73 -8.38
CA HIS A 508 -15.85 14.53 -7.32
C HIS A 508 -16.48 13.89 -6.09
N THR A 509 -15.71 13.05 -5.41
CA THR A 509 -16.20 12.32 -4.23
C THR A 509 -15.05 12.02 -3.30
N ALA A 510 -15.26 12.15 -1.99
CA ALA A 510 -14.30 11.71 -0.99
C ALA A 510 -14.72 10.35 -0.40
N GLY A 511 -13.82 9.38 -0.40
CA GLY A 511 -14.00 8.09 0.27
C GLY A 511 -13.25 8.07 1.60
N ILE A 512 -13.94 7.79 2.69
CA ILE A 512 -13.34 7.63 4.02
C ILE A 512 -13.41 6.16 4.41
N ILE A 513 -12.22 5.56 4.49
CA ILE A 513 -12.01 4.17 4.90
C ILE A 513 -11.26 4.18 6.23
N PHE A 514 -11.76 3.41 7.20
CA PHE A 514 -11.36 3.55 8.60
C PHE A 514 -10.17 2.68 9.04
N HIS A 515 -9.64 1.82 8.17
CA HIS A 515 -8.44 1.00 8.43
C HIS A 515 -7.34 1.34 7.44
N ASP A 516 -6.06 1.17 7.80
CA ASP A 516 -4.95 1.40 6.86
C ASP A 516 -4.71 0.16 5.97
N ALA A 517 -4.00 0.31 4.86
CA ALA A 517 -3.61 -0.79 3.97
C ALA A 517 -2.15 -1.22 4.22
N THR A 518 -1.76 -2.42 3.78
CA THR A 518 -0.38 -2.96 3.83
C THR A 518 0.57 -2.18 2.95
#